data_AF-B2A5T2-F1
#
_entry.id   AF-B2A5T2-F1
#
_cell.length_a   1.000
_cell.length_b   1.000
_cell.length_c   1.000
_cell.angle_alpha   90.00
_cell.angle_beta   90.00
_cell.angle_gamma   90.00
#
_symmetry.space_group_name_H-M   'P 1'
#
loop_
_entity.id
_entity.type
_entity.pdbx_description
1 polymer ?
#
loop_
_entity_poly.entity_id
_entity_poly.type
_entity_poly.pdbx_seq_one_letter_code
_entity_poly.pdbx_strand_id
1 'polypeptide(L)'
;MEFLIIGLIVIGIIIYFIRQKSSVTSKENQLRKKCKALLNLPPEEADDTLDRLIERQKEKHPGKSEEWYLDKILYDLEKDK
;
A
#
# COMPACT_ATOMS: atom_id res chain seq x y z
N MET A 1 33.43 -21.11 -11.86
CA MET A 1 33.05 -21.16 -10.43
C MET A 1 32.50 -19.81 -9.98
N GLU A 2 33.19 -18.70 -10.24
CA GLU A 2 32.81 -17.35 -9.78
C GLU A 2 31.45 -16.86 -10.34
N PHE A 3 31.13 -17.15 -11.61
CA PHE A 3 29.84 -16.76 -12.21
C PHE A 3 28.62 -17.49 -11.60
N LEU A 4 28.81 -18.70 -11.05
CA LEU A 4 27.73 -19.44 -10.38
C LEU A 4 27.39 -18.81 -9.02
N ILE A 5 28.40 -18.32 -8.30
CA ILE A 5 28.22 -17.65 -7.01
C ILE A 5 27.47 -16.32 -7.22
N ILE A 6 27.85 -15.55 -8.23
CA ILE A 6 27.18 -14.29 -8.58
C ILE A 6 25.72 -14.55 -8.97
N GLY A 7 25.46 -15.58 -9.77
CA GLY A 7 24.10 -15.98 -10.14
C GLY A 7 23.20 -16.31 -8.95
N LEU A 8 23.72 -17.06 -7.96
CA LEU A 8 22.98 -17.40 -6.75
C LEU A 8 22.68 -16.18 -5.88
N ILE A 9 23.61 -15.23 -5.77
CA ILE A 9 23.40 -13.98 -5.03
C ILE A 9 22.29 -13.15 -5.67
N VAL A 10 22.31 -13.00 -7.01
CA VAL A 10 21.27 -12.25 -7.74
C VAL A 10 19.89 -12.91 -7.59
N ILE A 11 19.82 -14.23 -7.71
CA ILE A 11 18.58 -14.99 -7.50
C ILE A 11 18.06 -14.80 -6.06
N GLY A 12 18.94 -14.85 -5.07
CA GLY A 12 18.59 -14.62 -3.67
C GLY A 12 18.02 -13.21 -3.43
N ILE A 13 18.62 -12.18 -4.03
CA ILE A 13 18.13 -10.79 -3.95
C ILE A 13 16.75 -10.66 -4.61
N ILE A 14 16.54 -11.25 -5.78
CA ILE A 14 15.25 -11.24 -6.48
C ILE A 14 14.17 -11.91 -5.61
N ILE A 15 14.46 -13.10 -5.05
CA ILE A 15 13.53 -13.82 -4.17
C ILE A 15 13.22 -13.00 -2.91
N TYR A 16 14.23 -12.35 -2.32
CA TYR A 16 14.05 -11.48 -1.15
C TYR A 16 13.07 -10.33 -1.44
N PHE A 17 13.25 -9.62 -2.55
CA PHE A 17 12.36 -8.53 -2.95
C PHE A 17 10.92 -9.00 -3.23
N ILE A 18 10.75 -10.17 -3.86
CA ILE A 18 9.41 -10.70 -4.17
C ILE A 18 8.66 -11.09 -2.88
N ARG A 19 9.33 -11.71 -1.89
CA ARG A 19 8.71 -12.09 -0.61
C ARG A 19 8.30 -10.88 0.23
N GLN A 20 9.06 -9.79 0.17
CA GLN A 20 8.75 -8.57 0.94
C GLN A 20 7.45 -7.91 0.48
N LYS A 21 7.12 -7.98 -0.82
CA LYS A 21 5.92 -7.35 -1.38
C LYS A 21 4.61 -7.99 -0.90
N SER A 22 4.60 -9.31 -0.65
CA SER A 22 3.36 -10.04 -0.27
C SER A 22 2.80 -9.65 1.11
N SER A 23 3.64 -9.29 2.08
CA SER A 23 3.12 -8.87 3.40
C SER A 23 2.56 -7.45 3.36
N VAL A 24 3.15 -6.58 2.52
CA VAL A 24 2.73 -5.19 2.33
C VAL A 24 1.33 -5.14 1.70
N THR A 25 1.10 -5.93 0.65
CA THR A 25 -0.21 -6.01 -0.03
C THR A 25 -1.34 -6.48 0.89
N SER A 26 -1.05 -7.40 1.84
CA SER A 26 -2.06 -7.85 2.82
C SER A 26 -2.48 -6.71 3.75
N LYS A 27 -1.51 -5.91 4.23
CA LYS A 27 -1.77 -4.78 5.13
C LYS A 27 -2.48 -3.63 4.40
N GLU A 28 -2.06 -3.32 3.18
CA GLU A 28 -2.73 -2.34 2.31
C GLU A 28 -4.19 -2.69 2.07
N ASN A 29 -4.50 -3.96 1.77
CA ASN A 29 -5.87 -4.40 1.57
C ASN A 29 -6.73 -4.28 2.84
N GLN A 30 -6.14 -4.55 4.02
CA GLN A 30 -6.84 -4.37 5.30
C GLN A 30 -7.14 -2.88 5.56
N LEU A 31 -6.16 -1.99 5.34
CA LEU A 31 -6.36 -0.55 5.50
C LEU A 31 -7.40 -0.01 4.51
N ARG A 32 -7.35 -0.45 3.24
CA ARG A 32 -8.37 -0.11 2.23
C ARG A 32 -9.77 -0.50 2.70
N LYS A 33 -9.96 -1.73 3.19
CA LYS A 33 -11.25 -2.18 3.73
C LYS A 33 -11.74 -1.34 4.90
N LYS A 34 -10.85 -0.96 5.82
CA LYS A 34 -11.20 -0.08 6.95
C LYS A 34 -11.62 1.31 6.47
N CYS A 35 -10.87 1.92 5.56
CA CYS A 35 -11.23 3.21 4.98
C CYS A 35 -12.60 3.18 4.31
N LYS A 36 -12.85 2.15 3.48
CA LYS A 36 -14.17 1.96 2.82
C LYS A 36 -15.31 1.81 3.83
N ALA A 37 -15.08 1.07 4.93
CA ALA A 37 -16.07 0.92 5.99
C ALA A 37 -16.40 2.24 6.72
N LEU A 38 -15.45 3.18 6.79
CA LEU A 38 -15.67 4.49 7.40
C LEU A 38 -16.34 5.49 6.47
N LEU A 39 -16.09 5.40 5.16
CA LEU A 39 -16.63 6.32 4.16
C LEU A 39 -18.17 6.24 4.02
N ASN A 40 -18.81 5.17 4.49
CA ASN A 40 -20.27 4.97 4.43
C ASN A 40 -20.86 5.13 3.01
N LEU A 41 -20.06 4.78 1.99
CA LEU A 41 -20.41 4.85 0.57
C LEU A 41 -20.68 3.44 0.00
N PRO A 42 -21.42 3.35 -1.13
CA PRO A 42 -21.47 2.12 -1.91
C PRO A 42 -20.05 1.65 -2.28
N PRO A 43 -19.80 0.34 -2.38
CA PRO A 43 -18.46 -0.21 -2.57
C PRO A 43 -17.76 0.32 -3.84
N GLU A 44 -18.50 0.55 -4.92
CA GLU A 44 -17.96 1.10 -6.16
C GLU A 44 -17.50 2.56 -6.00
N GLU A 45 -18.34 3.40 -5.38
CA GLU A 45 -18.00 4.80 -5.11
C GLU A 45 -16.93 4.97 -4.02
N ALA A 46 -16.87 4.03 -3.06
CA ALA A 46 -15.89 4.03 -1.99
C ALA A 46 -14.47 3.77 -2.53
N ASP A 47 -14.32 2.92 -3.55
CA ASP A 47 -13.04 2.66 -4.21
C ASP A 47 -12.54 3.91 -4.94
N ASP A 48 -13.37 4.51 -5.80
CA ASP A 48 -13.04 5.72 -6.54
C ASP A 48 -12.75 6.90 -5.61
N THR A 49 -13.46 7.00 -4.50
CA THR A 49 -13.21 8.04 -3.49
C THR A 49 -11.89 7.80 -2.78
N LEU A 50 -11.60 6.56 -2.40
CA LEU A 50 -10.36 6.21 -1.73
C LEU A 50 -9.13 6.43 -2.64
N ASP A 51 -9.22 6.08 -3.91
CA ASP A 51 -8.14 6.30 -4.87
C ASP A 51 -7.86 7.79 -5.08
N ARG A 52 -8.91 8.63 -5.19
CA ARG A 52 -8.78 10.09 -5.21
C ARG A 52 -8.10 10.65 -3.96
N LEU A 53 -8.43 10.11 -2.78
CA LEU A 53 -7.79 10.50 -1.52
C LEU A 53 -6.30 10.12 -1.52
N ILE A 54 -5.96 8.93 -2.00
CA ILE A 54 -4.57 8.46 -2.11
C ILE A 54 -3.78 9.36 -3.07
N GLU A 55 -4.33 9.69 -4.24
CA GLU A 55 -3.70 10.61 -5.20
C GLU A 55 -3.44 11.97 -4.57
N ARG A 56 -4.43 12.56 -3.91
CA ARG A 56 -4.26 13.84 -3.21
C ARG A 56 -3.16 13.79 -2.13
N GLN A 57 -3.02 12.66 -1.44
CA GLN A 57 -1.95 12.48 -0.46
C GLN A 57 -0.59 12.25 -1.11
N LYS A 58 -0.52 11.57 -2.26
CA LYS A 58 0.69 11.43 -3.07
C LYS A 58 1.19 12.78 -3.59
N GLU A 59 0.29 13.66 -4.01
CA GLU A 59 0.63 15.03 -4.43
C GLU A 59 1.27 15.84 -3.30
N LYS A 60 0.70 15.74 -2.08
CA LYS A 60 1.19 16.48 -0.91
C LYS A 60 2.46 15.87 -0.30
N HIS A 61 2.60 14.55 -0.35
CA HIS A 61 3.65 13.81 0.33
C HIS A 61 4.29 12.77 -0.61
N PRO A 62 4.97 13.20 -1.68
CA PRO A 62 5.52 12.28 -2.67
C PRO A 62 6.58 11.34 -2.06
N GLY A 63 6.68 10.14 -2.63
CA GLY A 63 7.71 9.15 -2.27
C GLY A 63 7.42 8.33 -1.00
N LYS A 64 6.21 8.40 -0.43
CA LYS A 64 5.78 7.48 0.64
C LYS A 64 5.17 6.20 0.07
N SER A 65 5.12 5.15 0.90
CA SER A 65 4.46 3.89 0.58
C SER A 65 2.94 4.04 0.56
N GLU A 66 2.25 3.16 -0.17
CA GLU A 66 0.79 3.16 -0.23
C GLU A 66 0.16 2.91 1.16
N GLU A 67 0.77 2.02 1.95
CA GLU A 67 0.44 1.83 3.36
C GLU A 67 0.44 3.15 4.15
N TRP A 68 1.45 4.02 3.97
CA TRP A 68 1.52 5.29 4.68
C TRP A 68 0.38 6.23 4.29
N TYR A 69 0.02 6.29 3.00
CA TYR A 69 -1.11 7.10 2.56
C TYR A 69 -2.43 6.57 3.12
N LEU A 70 -2.64 5.25 3.07
CA LEU A 70 -3.84 4.60 3.58
C LEU A 70 -3.99 4.77 5.09
N ASP A 71 -2.91 4.64 5.86
CA ASP A 71 -2.90 4.85 7.31
C ASP A 71 -3.24 6.31 7.65
N LYS A 72 -2.68 7.26 6.89
CA LYS A 72 -2.97 8.68 7.07
C LYS A 72 -4.43 9.02 6.75
N ILE A 73 -4.97 8.47 5.66
CA ILE A 73 -6.38 8.62 5.28
C ILE A 73 -7.28 8.01 6.36
N LEU A 74 -6.95 6.81 6.85
CA LEU A 74 -7.68 6.15 7.92
C LEU A 74 -7.75 7.03 9.18
N TYR A 75 -6.61 7.58 9.61
CA TYR A 75 -6.55 8.50 10.76
C TYR A 75 -7.42 9.75 10.55
N ASP A 76 -7.38 10.35 9.37
CA ASP A 76 -8.17 11.54 9.06
C ASP A 76 -9.68 11.22 9.03
N LEU A 77 -10.07 10.05 8.51
CA LEU A 77 -11.46 9.56 8.51
C LEU A 77 -11.96 9.19 9.92
N GLU A 78 -11.10 8.60 10.75
CA GLU A 78 -11.44 8.27 12.15
C GLU A 78 -11.62 9.53 13.00
N LYS A 79 -10.89 10.61 12.68
CA LYS A 79 -10.97 11.88 13.41
C LYS A 79 -12.22 12.71 13.07
N ASP A 80 -12.75 12.56 11.86
CA ASP A 80 -13.94 13.30 11.38
C ASP A 80 -15.26 12.71 11.93
N LYS A 81 -15.22 11.48 12.46
CA LYS A 81 -16.34 10.81 13.13
C LYS A 81 -16.42 11.15 14.63
#